data_AF-A0AAW6U3G5-F1
#
_entry.id   AF-A0AAW6U3G5-F1
#
_cell.length_a   1.000
_cell.length_b   1.000
_cell.length_c   1.000
_cell.angle_alpha   90.00
_cell.angle_beta   90.00
_cell.angle_gamma   90.00
#
_symmetry.space_group_name_H-M   'P 1'
#
loop_
_entity.id
_entity.type
_entity.pdbx_description
1 polymer ?
#
loop_
_entity_poly.entity_id
_entity_poly.type
_entity_poly.pdbx_seq_one_letter_code
_entity_poly.pdbx_strand_id
1 'polypeptide(L)'
;MVTRRNVVVLSSLVFAVLLFTTAWSVLAVGEDGAAWPPDTGPRFDGAWIVAAPSPSGSTIIHTSFQTAQDVHGLRYTVVMEHSQCSPTVWGMFPEANKQTNMVGYSEKTGPTTTRGTMIGYGIKTGEVEDELIYIEVCSYESELVCDNTAVNTATQSFYTPDQDADGDGFPDEGQEPVLCMPYTVNVKRVTFVPMCVPTPMPEDGGQ
;
A
#
# COMPACT_ATOMS: atom_id res chain seq x y z
N MET A 1 -40.26 -32.12 -43.86
CA MET A 1 -41.14 -31.39 -42.92
C MET A 1 -40.75 -31.77 -41.50
N VAL A 2 -40.10 -30.88 -40.77
CA VAL A 2 -39.82 -31.08 -39.33
C VAL A 2 -41.12 -30.76 -38.59
N THR A 3 -41.74 -31.75 -37.97
CA THR A 3 -42.98 -31.59 -37.22
C THR A 3 -42.75 -30.76 -35.96
N ARG A 4 -43.72 -29.92 -35.58
CA ARG A 4 -43.69 -28.97 -34.45
C ARG A 4 -43.20 -29.59 -33.12
N ARG A 5 -43.44 -30.89 -32.95
CA ARG A 5 -43.01 -31.69 -31.80
C ARG A 5 -41.48 -31.91 -31.74
N ASN A 6 -40.81 -31.99 -32.89
CA ASN A 6 -39.35 -32.15 -32.97
C ASN A 6 -38.63 -30.83 -32.63
N VAL A 7 -39.24 -29.68 -32.97
CA VAL A 7 -38.68 -28.35 -32.65
C VAL A 7 -38.67 -28.09 -31.14
N VAL A 8 -39.75 -28.46 -30.44
CA VAL A 8 -39.85 -28.28 -28.97
C VAL A 8 -38.84 -29.15 -28.23
N VAL A 9 -38.65 -30.40 -28.65
CA VAL A 9 -37.67 -31.32 -28.04
C VAL A 9 -36.24 -30.88 -28.29
N LEU A 10 -35.93 -30.34 -29.48
CA LEU A 10 -34.61 -29.77 -29.78
C LEU A 10 -34.33 -28.51 -28.96
N SER A 11 -35.30 -27.60 -28.80
CA SER A 11 -35.10 -26.39 -27.98
C SER A 11 -34.90 -26.70 -26.50
N SER A 12 -35.61 -27.66 -25.92
CA SER A 12 -35.41 -28.02 -24.50
C SER A 12 -34.09 -28.77 -24.26
N LEU A 13 -33.63 -29.57 -25.22
CA LEU A 13 -32.28 -30.17 -25.18
C LEU A 13 -31.18 -29.12 -25.25
N VAL A 14 -31.30 -28.13 -26.15
CA VAL A 14 -30.33 -27.03 -26.26
C VAL A 14 -30.31 -26.17 -24.99
N PHE A 15 -31.47 -25.88 -24.39
CA PHE A 15 -31.54 -25.14 -23.13
C PHE A 15 -30.93 -25.91 -21.95
N ALA A 16 -31.17 -27.22 -21.87
CA ALA A 16 -30.58 -28.08 -20.84
C ALA A 16 -29.05 -28.16 -20.99
N VAL A 17 -28.55 -28.30 -22.22
CA VAL A 17 -27.11 -28.30 -22.49
C VAL A 17 -26.47 -26.96 -22.13
N LEU A 18 -27.11 -25.83 -22.49
CA LEU A 18 -26.61 -24.50 -22.14
C LEU A 18 -26.55 -24.29 -20.62
N LEU A 19 -27.60 -24.68 -19.89
CA LEU A 19 -27.64 -24.60 -18.42
C LEU A 19 -26.59 -25.49 -17.75
N PHE A 20 -26.33 -26.69 -18.30
CA PHE A 20 -25.27 -27.56 -17.82
C PHE A 20 -23.87 -26.99 -18.12
N THR A 21 -23.64 -26.40 -19.30
CA THR A 21 -22.35 -25.78 -19.60
C THR A 21 -22.05 -24.58 -18.71
N THR A 22 -23.04 -23.73 -18.41
CA THR A 22 -22.84 -22.58 -17.52
C THR A 22 -22.67 -23.01 -16.05
N ALA A 23 -23.37 -24.05 -15.61
CA ALA A 23 -23.22 -24.57 -14.25
C ALA A 23 -21.83 -25.22 -14.04
N TRP A 24 -21.28 -25.88 -15.07
CA TRP A 24 -19.93 -26.42 -15.03
C TRP A 24 -18.86 -25.34 -15.10
N SER A 25 -19.04 -24.23 -15.80
CA SER A 25 -18.08 -23.12 -15.78
C SER A 25 -17.97 -22.43 -14.41
N VAL A 26 -19.04 -22.45 -13.61
CA VAL A 26 -19.02 -21.92 -12.23
C VAL A 26 -18.42 -22.93 -11.24
N LEU A 27 -18.50 -24.24 -11.53
CA LEU A 27 -17.92 -25.30 -10.70
C LEU A 27 -16.51 -25.74 -11.13
N ALA A 28 -16.07 -25.41 -12.35
CA ALA A 28 -14.71 -25.62 -12.85
C ALA A 28 -13.73 -24.54 -12.37
N VAL A 29 -14.07 -23.84 -11.29
CA VAL A 29 -13.09 -23.25 -10.38
C VAL A 29 -12.35 -24.42 -9.71
N GLY A 30 -11.30 -24.91 -10.37
CA GLY A 30 -10.20 -25.68 -9.80
C GLY A 30 -10.27 -27.20 -9.95
N GLU A 31 -9.78 -27.73 -11.08
CA GLU A 31 -9.33 -29.14 -11.17
C GLU A 31 -8.11 -29.43 -10.28
N ASP A 32 -7.48 -28.41 -9.68
CA ASP A 32 -6.37 -28.54 -8.74
C ASP A 32 -6.80 -28.51 -7.25
N GLY A 33 -8.10 -28.36 -6.94
CA GLY A 33 -8.60 -28.44 -5.56
C GLY A 33 -7.99 -27.44 -4.55
N ALA A 34 -7.25 -26.42 -5.01
CA ALA A 34 -6.77 -25.36 -4.14
C ALA A 34 -7.93 -24.44 -3.76
N ALA A 35 -8.43 -24.60 -2.53
CA ALA A 35 -9.39 -23.70 -1.94
C ALA A 35 -8.87 -22.26 -2.02
N TRP A 36 -9.75 -21.34 -2.41
CA TRP A 36 -9.48 -19.92 -2.25
C TRP A 36 -9.24 -19.59 -0.76
N PRO A 37 -8.19 -18.81 -0.43
CA PRO A 37 -7.23 -18.23 -1.37
C PRO A 37 -6.09 -19.21 -1.72
N PRO A 38 -5.65 -19.22 -3.01
CA PRO A 38 -4.48 -19.97 -3.45
C PRO A 38 -3.24 -19.54 -2.64
N ASP A 39 -2.19 -20.36 -2.67
CA ASP A 39 -0.88 -20.05 -2.07
C ASP A 39 -0.58 -18.56 -2.21
N THR A 40 -0.73 -17.85 -1.09
CA THR A 40 -0.78 -16.39 -1.13
C THR A 40 0.58 -15.81 -1.42
N GLY A 41 1.63 -16.62 -1.54
CA GLY A 41 3.01 -16.16 -1.63
C GLY A 41 3.49 -15.51 -0.33
N PRO A 42 4.67 -14.88 -0.34
CA PRO A 42 5.23 -14.24 0.85
C PRO A 42 4.31 -13.15 1.41
N ARG A 43 4.26 -13.06 2.74
CA ARG A 43 3.45 -12.06 3.44
C ARG A 43 4.19 -10.73 3.54
N PHE A 44 3.44 -9.62 3.52
CA PHE A 44 4.01 -8.28 3.61
C PHE A 44 3.95 -7.70 5.04
N ASP A 45 3.32 -8.37 6.01
CA ASP A 45 3.19 -7.84 7.37
C ASP A 45 4.53 -7.70 8.09
N GLY A 46 4.65 -6.67 8.91
CA GLY A 46 5.85 -6.36 9.68
C GLY A 46 6.33 -4.93 9.49
N ALA A 47 7.52 -4.66 10.04
CA ALA A 47 8.18 -3.38 9.94
C ALA A 47 9.15 -3.34 8.75
N TRP A 48 9.14 -2.22 8.05
CA TRP A 48 9.91 -1.98 6.83
C TRP A 48 10.61 -0.63 6.93
N ILE A 49 11.80 -0.56 6.35
CA ILE A 49 12.55 0.67 6.15
C ILE A 49 12.44 1.06 4.68
N VAL A 50 11.95 2.26 4.42
CA VAL A 50 11.86 2.86 3.10
C VAL A 50 12.97 3.90 2.98
N ALA A 51 13.82 3.77 1.96
CA ALA A 51 14.85 4.75 1.66
C ALA A 51 14.50 5.49 0.36
N ALA A 52 14.10 6.75 0.48
CA ALA A 52 13.68 7.58 -0.63
C ALA A 52 14.74 8.64 -0.98
N PRO A 53 15.03 8.87 -2.28
CA PRO A 53 15.85 10.01 -2.67
C PRO A 53 15.09 11.31 -2.45
N SER A 54 15.75 12.32 -1.89
CA SER A 54 15.21 13.67 -1.81
C SER A 54 15.67 14.50 -3.03
N PRO A 55 14.89 15.52 -3.42
CA PRO A 55 15.32 16.53 -4.40
C PRO A 55 16.62 17.26 -4.03
N SER A 56 16.98 17.32 -2.74
CA SER A 56 18.24 17.93 -2.29
C SER A 56 19.44 16.98 -2.37
N GLY A 57 19.24 15.73 -2.83
CA GLY A 57 20.28 14.71 -2.96
C GLY A 57 20.56 13.94 -1.66
N SER A 58 19.85 14.23 -0.58
CA SER A 58 19.87 13.41 0.64
C SER A 58 18.99 12.16 0.49
N THR A 59 19.17 11.18 1.37
CA THR A 59 18.23 10.06 1.51
C THR A 59 17.30 10.33 2.68
N ILE A 60 16.00 10.21 2.46
CA ILE A 60 14.97 10.26 3.50
C ILE A 60 14.68 8.82 3.91
N ILE A 61 14.71 8.57 5.22
CA ILE A 61 14.38 7.26 5.78
C ILE A 61 13.00 7.32 6.42
N HIS A 62 12.13 6.39 6.05
CA HIS A 62 10.83 6.19 6.67
C HIS A 62 10.74 4.80 7.27
N THR A 63 9.97 4.69 8.35
CA THR A 63 9.54 3.39 8.87
C THR A 63 8.12 3.16 8.39
N SER A 64 7.85 1.99 7.81
CA SER A 64 6.51 1.57 7.40
C SER A 64 6.12 0.30 8.15
N PHE A 65 4.92 0.29 8.71
CA PHE A 65 4.35 -0.86 9.38
C PHE A 65 3.16 -1.37 8.57
N GLN A 66 3.20 -2.64 8.20
CA GLN A 66 2.09 -3.31 7.56
C GLN A 66 1.49 -4.33 8.51
N THR A 67 0.19 -4.20 8.78
CA THR A 67 -0.54 -5.11 9.67
C THR A 67 -1.63 -5.81 8.86
N ALA A 68 -1.59 -7.12 8.77
CA ALA A 68 -2.61 -7.89 8.05
C ALA A 68 -4.00 -7.69 8.67
N GLN A 69 -5.00 -7.41 7.83
CA GLN A 69 -6.40 -7.25 8.24
C GLN A 69 -7.19 -8.56 8.19
N ASP A 70 -6.61 -9.60 7.59
CA ASP A 70 -7.19 -10.93 7.45
C ASP A 70 -6.13 -12.01 7.70
N VAL A 71 -6.60 -13.22 7.98
CA VAL A 71 -5.73 -14.36 8.31
C VAL A 71 -4.84 -14.80 7.14
N HIS A 72 -5.25 -14.47 5.91
CA HIS A 72 -4.57 -14.83 4.67
C HIS A 72 -3.55 -13.77 4.22
N GLY A 73 -3.51 -12.60 4.87
CA GLY A 73 -2.63 -11.50 4.47
C GLY A 73 -2.93 -11.01 3.06
N LEU A 74 -4.21 -10.93 2.68
CA LEU A 74 -4.62 -10.35 1.40
C LEU A 74 -4.72 -8.84 1.49
N ARG A 75 -4.99 -8.32 2.69
CA ARG A 75 -5.16 -6.90 2.97
C ARG A 75 -4.33 -6.47 4.17
N TYR A 76 -3.84 -5.24 4.12
CA TYR A 76 -2.97 -4.68 5.14
C TYR A 76 -3.41 -3.26 5.48
N THR A 77 -3.46 -2.94 6.78
CA THR A 77 -3.36 -1.56 7.24
C THR A 77 -1.91 -1.14 7.15
N VAL A 78 -1.65 0.04 6.59
CA VAL A 78 -0.31 0.58 6.42
C VAL A 78 -0.19 1.87 7.22
N VAL A 79 0.87 1.98 8.02
CA VAL A 79 1.25 3.22 8.70
C VAL A 79 2.67 3.56 8.28
N MET A 80 2.91 4.77 7.80
CA MET A 80 4.24 5.27 7.47
C MET A 80 4.60 6.45 8.37
N GLU A 81 5.72 6.33 9.06
CA GLU A 81 6.26 7.37 9.92
C GLU A 81 7.23 8.26 9.13
N HIS A 82 6.94 9.57 9.13
CA HIS A 82 7.77 10.58 8.51
C HIS A 82 8.89 11.03 9.45
N SER A 83 10.00 10.29 9.48
CA SER A 83 11.09 10.61 10.41
C SER A 83 11.96 11.79 9.97
N GLN A 84 11.99 12.13 8.67
CA GLN A 84 12.95 13.08 8.09
C GLN A 84 12.39 13.93 6.93
N CYS A 85 11.07 14.07 6.80
CA CYS A 85 10.50 14.89 5.73
C CYS A 85 10.57 16.38 6.03
N SER A 86 10.61 17.17 4.96
CA SER A 86 10.42 18.62 5.01
C SER A 86 8.92 18.89 5.16
N PRO A 87 8.42 19.40 6.30
CA PRO A 87 7.00 19.67 6.47
C PRO A 87 6.48 20.64 5.41
N THR A 88 7.33 21.54 4.93
CA THR A 88 7.00 22.54 3.92
C THR A 88 7.08 22.03 2.48
N VAL A 89 7.39 20.75 2.26
CA VAL A 89 7.56 20.15 0.92
C VAL A 89 8.51 20.98 0.07
N TRP A 90 9.72 21.20 0.60
CA TRP A 90 10.77 22.02 -0.02
C TRP A 90 10.36 23.47 -0.31
N GLY A 91 9.49 24.03 0.53
CA GLY A 91 9.06 25.42 0.48
C GLY A 91 7.79 25.67 -0.32
N MET A 92 7.15 24.63 -0.87
CA MET A 92 5.84 24.75 -1.53
C MET A 92 4.74 25.16 -0.55
N PHE A 93 4.79 24.64 0.67
CA PHE A 93 3.82 24.93 1.75
C PHE A 93 4.55 25.56 2.94
N PRO A 94 4.98 26.83 2.84
CA PRO A 94 5.87 27.44 3.83
C PRO A 94 5.27 27.55 5.23
N GLU A 95 3.95 27.44 5.35
CA GLU A 95 3.22 27.55 6.61
C GLU A 95 3.18 26.23 7.40
N ALA A 96 3.39 25.09 6.74
CA ALA A 96 3.40 23.79 7.40
C ALA A 96 4.63 23.64 8.28
N ASN A 97 4.43 23.35 9.57
CA ASN A 97 5.50 23.13 10.54
C ASN A 97 5.59 21.69 11.04
N LYS A 98 4.61 20.86 10.67
CA LYS A 98 4.55 19.44 11.01
C LYS A 98 3.87 18.67 9.88
N GLN A 99 4.26 17.42 9.73
CA GLN A 99 3.62 16.45 8.86
C GLN A 99 3.14 15.28 9.71
N THR A 100 1.93 14.80 9.49
CA THR A 100 1.43 13.62 10.19
C THR A 100 2.10 12.35 9.67
N ASN A 101 1.97 11.27 10.42
CA ASN A 101 2.18 9.95 9.85
C ASN A 101 1.15 9.74 8.73
N MET A 102 1.53 8.96 7.70
CA MET A 102 0.55 8.51 6.73
C MET A 102 -0.12 7.24 7.22
N VAL A 103 -1.42 7.13 6.97
CA VAL A 103 -2.21 5.95 7.25
C VAL A 103 -2.90 5.51 5.98
N GLY A 104 -3.05 4.20 5.79
CA GLY A 104 -3.53 3.70 4.53
C GLY A 104 -3.88 2.24 4.53
N TYR A 105 -4.12 1.76 3.32
CA TYR A 105 -4.49 0.41 3.02
C TYR A 105 -3.65 -0.12 1.87
N SER A 106 -3.35 -1.42 1.91
CA SER A 106 -2.75 -2.13 0.81
C SER A 106 -3.40 -3.49 0.62
N GLU A 107 -3.43 -3.96 -0.62
CA GLU A 107 -3.93 -5.27 -0.99
C GLU A 107 -2.99 -6.02 -1.91
N LYS A 108 -2.97 -7.34 -1.78
CA LYS A 108 -2.25 -8.21 -2.70
C LYS A 108 -2.94 -8.20 -4.06
N THR A 109 -2.14 -7.98 -5.09
CA THR A 109 -2.55 -8.08 -6.50
C THR A 109 -1.99 -9.33 -7.16
N GLY A 110 -1.07 -10.02 -6.50
CA GLY A 110 -0.43 -11.26 -6.94
C GLY A 110 0.40 -11.89 -5.83
N PRO A 111 1.09 -13.02 -6.09
CA PRO A 111 1.86 -13.73 -5.06
C PRO A 111 2.95 -12.87 -4.42
N THR A 112 3.60 -12.02 -5.19
CA THR A 112 4.72 -11.16 -4.76
C THR A 112 4.41 -9.67 -4.91
N THR A 113 3.18 -9.29 -5.26
CA THR A 113 2.83 -7.89 -5.55
C THR A 113 1.69 -7.39 -4.69
N THR A 114 1.78 -6.12 -4.30
CA THR A 114 0.71 -5.37 -3.64
C THR A 114 0.51 -4.01 -4.30
N ARG A 115 -0.67 -3.44 -4.12
CA ARG A 115 -0.94 -2.02 -4.39
C ARG A 115 -1.51 -1.39 -3.13
N GLY A 116 -1.33 -0.10 -2.95
CA GLY A 116 -1.85 0.59 -1.79
C GLY A 116 -1.90 2.10 -1.95
N THR A 117 -2.62 2.71 -1.03
CA THR A 117 -2.72 4.16 -0.91
C THR A 117 -2.62 4.51 0.57
N MET A 118 -1.86 5.56 0.86
CA MET A 118 -1.76 6.16 2.18
C MET A 118 -2.07 7.65 2.07
N ILE A 119 -2.61 8.21 3.16
CA ILE A 119 -2.92 9.62 3.29
C ILE A 119 -2.27 10.18 4.55
N GLY A 120 -1.73 11.38 4.45
CA GLY A 120 -1.17 12.17 5.54
C GLY A 120 -1.45 13.65 5.32
N TYR A 121 -1.04 14.47 6.28
CA TYR A 121 -1.39 15.88 6.29
C TYR A 121 -0.20 16.74 6.67
N GLY A 122 -0.03 17.85 5.96
CA GLY A 122 0.80 18.95 6.40
C GLY A 122 -0.03 19.90 7.23
N ILE A 123 0.45 20.20 8.43
CA ILE A 123 -0.29 21.04 9.37
C ILE A 123 0.59 22.15 9.92
N LYS A 124 -0.07 23.23 10.30
CA LYS A 124 0.48 24.30 11.10
C LYS A 124 -0.07 24.18 12.51
N THR A 125 0.81 23.74 13.40
CA THR A 125 0.47 23.53 14.80
C THR A 125 0.03 24.84 15.44
N GLY A 126 -1.17 24.87 16.03
CA GLY A 126 -1.72 26.03 16.73
C GLY A 126 -1.74 25.83 18.25
N GLU A 127 -2.17 26.85 19.00
CA GLU A 127 -2.31 26.73 20.46
C GLU A 127 -3.57 25.95 20.88
N VAL A 128 -4.62 25.99 20.06
CA VAL A 128 -5.92 25.39 20.36
C VAL A 128 -6.24 24.27 19.36
N GLU A 129 -6.08 24.56 18.06
CA GLU A 129 -6.34 23.63 16.97
C GLU A 129 -5.23 23.75 15.93
N ASP A 130 -4.92 22.64 15.27
CA ASP A 130 -3.97 22.58 14.17
C ASP A 130 -4.68 22.98 12.87
N GLU A 131 -4.02 23.79 12.05
CA GLU A 131 -4.53 24.22 10.74
C GLU A 131 -4.03 23.27 9.64
N LEU A 132 -4.94 22.73 8.82
CA LEU A 132 -4.59 21.93 7.65
C LEU A 132 -4.00 22.82 6.56
N ILE A 133 -2.78 22.51 6.11
CA ILE A 133 -2.08 23.27 5.07
C ILE A 133 -2.06 22.52 3.74
N TYR A 134 -1.95 21.19 3.77
CA TYR A 134 -2.09 20.35 2.59
C TYR A 134 -2.48 18.93 2.96
N ILE A 135 -3.08 18.25 2.00
CA ILE A 135 -3.36 16.82 2.04
C ILE A 135 -2.32 16.13 1.16
N GLU A 136 -1.70 15.09 1.70
CA GLU A 136 -0.70 14.29 1.01
C GLU A 136 -1.24 12.89 0.78
N VAL A 137 -1.23 12.45 -0.48
CA VAL A 137 -1.64 11.10 -0.87
C VAL A 137 -0.46 10.40 -1.52
N CYS A 138 -0.08 9.23 -1.01
CA CYS A 138 0.93 8.37 -1.61
C CYS A 138 0.26 7.10 -2.11
N SER A 139 0.22 6.93 -3.43
CA SER A 139 -0.23 5.69 -4.07
C SER A 139 0.98 4.91 -4.57
N TYR A 140 0.97 3.60 -4.38
CA TYR A 140 2.13 2.78 -4.73
C TYR A 140 1.75 1.36 -5.18
N GLU A 141 2.64 0.79 -5.97
CA GLU A 141 2.74 -0.65 -6.22
C GLU A 141 4.05 -1.14 -5.63
N SER A 142 4.03 -2.34 -5.03
CA SER A 142 5.19 -2.95 -4.40
C SER A 142 5.37 -4.37 -4.90
N GLU A 143 6.59 -4.71 -5.28
CA GLU A 143 7.00 -6.05 -5.71
C GLU A 143 8.09 -6.59 -4.78
N LEU A 144 7.85 -7.75 -4.16
CA LEU A 144 8.88 -8.48 -3.43
C LEU A 144 9.87 -9.10 -4.41
N VAL A 145 11.09 -8.58 -4.39
CA VAL A 145 12.22 -9.13 -5.17
C VAL A 145 12.95 -10.22 -4.38
N CYS A 146 12.88 -10.19 -3.05
CA CYS A 146 13.36 -11.22 -2.12
C CYS A 146 12.50 -11.19 -0.84
N ASP A 147 12.62 -12.21 0.04
CA ASP A 147 11.81 -12.36 1.27
C ASP A 147 11.76 -11.10 2.17
N ASN A 148 12.85 -10.33 2.18
CA ASN A 148 13.03 -9.14 3.00
C ASN A 148 13.33 -7.88 2.18
N THR A 149 13.08 -7.88 0.87
CA THR A 149 13.33 -6.72 0.01
C THR A 149 12.22 -6.57 -1.02
N ALA A 150 11.67 -5.37 -1.09
CA ALA A 150 10.70 -4.98 -2.09
C ALA A 150 11.19 -3.75 -2.87
N VAL A 151 10.68 -3.60 -4.08
CA VAL A 151 10.78 -2.38 -4.87
C VAL A 151 9.40 -1.76 -4.89
N ASN A 152 9.30 -0.49 -4.52
CA ASN A 152 8.05 0.27 -4.59
C ASN A 152 8.15 1.31 -5.69
N THR A 153 7.19 1.28 -6.62
CA THR A 153 6.93 2.39 -7.54
C THR A 153 5.78 3.18 -6.96
N ALA A 154 6.02 4.44 -6.61
CA ALA A 154 5.07 5.27 -5.91
C ALA A 154 4.90 6.63 -6.58
N THR A 155 3.74 7.23 -6.34
CA THR A 155 3.43 8.60 -6.71
C THR A 155 2.92 9.31 -5.47
N GLN A 156 3.57 10.41 -5.13
CA GLN A 156 3.16 11.28 -4.04
C GLN A 156 2.52 12.53 -4.61
N SER A 157 1.31 12.78 -4.16
CA SER A 157 0.42 13.82 -4.65
C SER A 157 0.04 14.74 -3.49
N PHE A 158 0.11 16.04 -3.72
CA PHE A 158 -0.24 17.06 -2.74
C PHE A 158 -1.44 17.85 -3.22
N TYR A 159 -2.37 18.11 -2.32
CA TYR A 159 -3.61 18.85 -2.57
C TYR A 159 -3.73 19.96 -1.54
N THR A 160 -4.37 21.07 -1.92
CA THR A 160 -4.67 22.17 -1.00
C THR A 160 -5.94 21.87 -0.20
N PRO A 161 -6.14 22.49 0.98
CA PRO A 161 -7.35 22.28 1.79
C PRO A 161 -8.66 22.59 1.04
N ASP A 162 -8.65 23.58 0.13
CA ASP A 162 -9.82 23.94 -0.69
C ASP A 162 -10.27 22.81 -1.65
N GLN A 163 -9.49 21.75 -1.80
CA GLN A 163 -9.81 20.58 -2.61
C GLN A 163 -10.48 19.46 -1.80
N ASP A 164 -10.74 19.68 -0.51
CA ASP A 164 -11.55 18.85 0.38
C ASP A 164 -12.73 19.73 0.85
N ALA A 165 -13.70 19.94 -0.04
CA ALA A 165 -14.78 20.90 0.20
C ALA A 165 -15.81 20.36 1.20
N ASP A 166 -15.93 19.05 1.35
CA ASP A 166 -16.82 18.42 2.32
C ASP A 166 -16.18 18.20 3.70
N GLY A 167 -14.85 18.33 3.80
CA GLY A 167 -14.08 18.31 5.04
C GLY A 167 -13.91 16.90 5.60
N ASP A 168 -13.98 15.87 4.77
CA ASP A 168 -13.84 14.47 5.19
C ASP A 168 -12.38 14.02 5.33
N GLY A 169 -11.43 14.88 4.94
CA GLY A 169 -9.99 14.64 5.00
C GLY A 169 -9.43 14.06 3.70
N PHE A 170 -10.23 13.86 2.66
CA PHE A 170 -9.79 13.39 1.35
C PHE A 170 -9.95 14.50 0.30
N PRO A 171 -9.09 14.53 -0.73
CA PRO A 171 -9.37 15.37 -1.89
C PRO A 171 -10.65 14.90 -2.58
N ASP A 172 -11.54 15.83 -2.92
CA ASP A 172 -12.80 15.58 -3.60
C ASP A 172 -12.59 14.90 -4.96
N GLU A 173 -13.61 14.15 -5.40
CA GLU A 173 -13.57 13.47 -6.70
C GLU A 173 -13.33 14.46 -7.85
N GLY A 174 -12.33 14.16 -8.69
CA GLY A 174 -11.98 14.96 -9.87
C GLY A 174 -11.00 16.12 -9.61
N GLN A 175 -10.57 16.32 -8.36
CA GLN A 175 -9.52 17.27 -8.03
C GLN A 175 -8.16 16.79 -8.54
N GLU A 176 -7.41 17.68 -9.19
CA GLU A 176 -6.03 17.41 -9.61
C GLU A 176 -5.04 17.90 -8.54
N PRO A 177 -3.98 17.13 -8.22
CA PRO A 177 -3.00 17.55 -7.23
C PRO A 177 -2.20 18.77 -7.71
N VAL A 178 -1.92 19.70 -6.79
CA VAL A 178 -1.05 20.86 -7.07
C VAL A 178 0.41 20.46 -7.29
N LEU A 179 0.82 19.29 -6.79
CA LEU A 179 2.10 18.67 -7.06
C LEU A 179 1.96 17.15 -7.12
N CYS A 180 2.56 16.54 -8.14
CA CYS A 180 2.57 15.10 -8.33
C CYS A 180 3.99 14.63 -8.68
N MET A 181 4.58 13.78 -7.84
CA MET A 181 5.95 13.33 -8.00
C MET A 181 6.02 11.80 -8.01
N PRO A 182 6.40 11.18 -9.14
CA PRO A 182 6.69 9.76 -9.17
C PRO A 182 8.10 9.48 -8.65
N TYR A 183 8.26 8.38 -7.94
CA TYR A 183 9.57 7.88 -7.53
C TYR A 183 9.57 6.36 -7.40
N THR A 184 10.76 5.78 -7.34
CA THR A 184 10.96 4.36 -7.07
C THR A 184 11.95 4.20 -5.95
N VAL A 185 11.61 3.34 -4.99
CA VAL A 185 12.41 3.13 -3.77
C VAL A 185 12.58 1.67 -3.46
N ASN A 186 13.74 1.37 -2.88
CA ASN A 186 13.97 0.06 -2.29
C ASN A 186 13.45 0.08 -0.85
N VAL A 187 12.76 -0.99 -0.49
CA VAL A 187 12.18 -1.18 0.83
C VAL A 187 12.75 -2.46 1.42
N LYS A 188 13.21 -2.39 2.66
CA LYS A 188 13.83 -3.53 3.35
C LYS A 188 13.11 -3.86 4.63
N ARG A 189 12.84 -5.15 4.85
CA ARG A 189 12.20 -5.60 6.08
C ARG A 189 13.18 -5.44 7.25
N VAL A 190 12.68 -4.96 8.39
CA VAL A 190 13.45 -4.98 9.62
C VAL A 190 13.59 -6.44 10.07
N THR A 191 14.82 -6.92 10.15
CA THR A 191 15.15 -8.26 10.63
C THR A 191 15.81 -8.20 12.00
N PHE A 192 15.89 -9.34 12.68
CA PHE A 192 16.68 -9.44 13.90
C PHE A 192 18.15 -9.09 13.62
N VAL A 193 18.68 -8.11 14.35
CA VAL A 193 20.10 -7.74 14.32
C VAL A 193 20.76 -8.32 15.57
N PRO A 194 21.81 -9.15 15.44
CA PRO A 194 22.51 -9.70 16.60
C PRO A 194 23.08 -8.60 17.51
N MET A 195 23.09 -8.86 18.82
CA MET A 195 23.71 -7.95 19.80
C MET A 195 25.23 -7.85 19.57
N CYS A 196 25.81 -6.67 19.79
CA CYS A 196 27.26 -6.50 19.79
C CYS A 196 27.89 -7.18 21.02
N VAL A 197 29.14 -7.63 20.90
CA VAL A 197 29.94 -8.08 22.05
C VAL A 197 30.70 -6.85 22.58
N PRO A 198 30.52 -6.46 23.86
CA PRO A 198 31.26 -5.34 24.43
C PRO A 198 32.77 -5.61 24.40
N THR A 199 33.56 -4.62 23.97
CA THR A 199 35.00 -4.68 24.15
C THR A 199 35.32 -4.64 25.65
N PRO A 200 36.17 -5.56 26.18
CA PRO A 200 36.60 -5.49 27.56
C PRO A 200 37.21 -4.11 27.87
N MET A 201 36.84 -3.53 29.01
CA MET A 201 37.51 -2.32 29.50
C MET A 201 38.98 -2.66 29.77
N PRO A 202 39.94 -1.78 29.43
CA PRO A 202 41.31 -1.94 29.88
C PRO A 202 41.30 -2.10 31.40
N GLU A 203 42.00 -3.10 31.93
CA GLU A 203 42.25 -3.18 33.37
C GLU A 203 43.00 -1.89 33.74
N ASP A 204 42.45 -1.11 34.68
CA ASP A 204 43.18 0.01 35.26
C ASP A 204 44.54 -0.54 35.69
N GLY A 205 45.60 -0.11 35.01
CA GLY A 205 46.98 -0.54 35.23
C GLY A 205 47.49 -0.03 36.58
N GLY A 206 46.85 -0.47 37.66
CA GLY A 206 47.23 -0.20 39.02
C GLY A 206 48.50 -0.96 39.38
N GLN A 207 49.65 -0.36 39.05
CA GLN A 207 50.85 -0.32 39.89
C GLN A 207 51.82 0.74 39.39
#